data_AF-A0A167GRY3-F1
#
_entry.id   AF-A0A167GRY3-F1
#
_cell.length_a   1.000
_cell.length_b   1.000
_cell.length_c   1.000
_cell.angle_alpha   90.00
_cell.angle_beta   90.00
_cell.angle_gamma   90.00
#
_symmetry.space_group_name_H-M   'P 1'
#
loop_
_entity.id
_entity.type
_entity.pdbx_description
1 polymer ?
#
loop_
_entity_poly.entity_id
_entity_poly.type
_entity_poly.pdbx_seq_one_letter_code
_entity_poly.pdbx_strand_id
1 'polypeptide(L)'
;MVNAIAVQSGGRVAFGGQFEFVQGTPRRHLARLGADGRVDAGLAADVAGRAFPGIDAIPAGPGDTLPVGGRFTSIGGQSRNRVARLRGERIFAGGFE
;
A
#
# COMPACT_ATOMS: atom_id res chain seq x y z
N MET A 1 7.61 5.44 -10.90
CA MET A 1 7.30 4.21 -11.66
C MET A 1 6.37 3.32 -10.85
N VAL A 2 5.45 2.61 -11.50
CA VAL A 2 4.61 1.58 -10.87
C VAL A 2 5.23 0.22 -11.18
N ASN A 3 5.42 -0.61 -10.15
CA ASN A 3 6.04 -1.94 -10.24
C ASN A 3 5.00 -3.07 -10.03
N ALA A 4 3.94 -2.79 -9.26
CA ALA A 4 2.90 -3.76 -8.94
C ALA A 4 1.51 -3.13 -9.02
N ILE A 5 0.53 -3.91 -9.49
CA ILE A 5 -0.88 -3.52 -9.55
C ILE A 5 -1.76 -4.75 -9.28
N ALA A 6 -2.83 -4.56 -8.53
CA ALA A 6 -3.80 -5.60 -8.23
C ALA A 6 -5.22 -5.02 -8.13
N VAL A 7 -6.17 -5.72 -8.73
CA VAL A 7 -7.60 -5.46 -8.53
C VAL A 7 -8.05 -6.18 -7.26
N GLN A 8 -8.74 -5.47 -6.38
CA GLN A 8 -9.34 -6.00 -5.17
C GLN A 8 -10.85 -6.19 -5.35
N SER A 9 -11.50 -6.86 -4.40
CA SER A 9 -12.96 -6.96 -4.40
C SER A 9 -13.64 -5.59 -4.40
N GLY A 10 -14.82 -5.53 -5.05
CA GLY A 10 -15.59 -4.29 -5.18
C GLY A 10 -15.01 -3.27 -6.16
N GLY A 11 -14.13 -3.68 -7.08
CA GLY A 11 -13.61 -2.83 -8.15
C GLY A 11 -12.50 -1.86 -7.74
N ARG A 12 -11.98 -1.98 -6.50
CA ARG A 12 -10.84 -1.17 -6.04
C ARG A 12 -9.55 -1.63 -6.71
N VAL A 13 -8.61 -0.70 -6.91
CA VAL A 13 -7.31 -0.99 -7.51
C VAL A 13 -6.21 -0.54 -6.57
N ALA A 14 -5.34 -1.45 -6.14
CA ALA A 14 -4.15 -1.14 -5.37
C ALA A 14 -2.91 -1.22 -6.28
N PHE A 15 -1.98 -0.29 -6.11
CA PHE A 15 -0.75 -0.27 -6.90
C PHE A 15 0.41 0.32 -6.12
N GLY A 16 1.60 -0.17 -6.45
CA GLY A 16 2.83 0.09 -5.70
C GLY A 16 4.03 0.31 -6.61
N GLY A 17 5.04 1.04 -6.12
CA GLY A 17 6.27 1.29 -6.84
C GLY A 17 7.12 2.42 -6.26
N GLN A 18 7.78 3.18 -7.14
CA GLN A 18 8.61 4.35 -6.83
C GLN A 18 7.93 5.62 -7.34
N PHE A 19 6.78 5.97 -6.77
CA PHE A 19 6.06 7.20 -7.06
C PHE A 19 5.81 7.97 -5.77
N GLU A 20 5.56 9.28 -5.89
CA GLU A 20 5.34 10.16 -4.75
C GLU A 20 3.93 10.78 -4.73
N PHE A 21 3.26 10.81 -5.89
CA PHE A 21 1.95 11.45 -6.05
C PHE A 21 1.00 10.59 -6.87
N VAL A 22 -0.28 10.69 -6.53
CA VAL A 22 -1.40 10.12 -7.29
C VAL A 22 -2.50 11.17 -7.36
N GLN A 23 -2.91 11.56 -8.58
CA GLN A 23 -3.93 12.60 -8.79
C GLN A 23 -3.66 13.90 -7.99
N GLY A 24 -2.40 14.33 -7.93
CA GLY A 24 -1.98 15.51 -7.16
C GLY A 24 -1.94 15.32 -5.63
N THR A 25 -2.37 14.17 -5.10
CA THR A 25 -2.29 13.84 -3.67
C THR A 25 -0.96 13.15 -3.35
N PRO A 26 -0.23 13.57 -2.30
CA PRO A 26 0.95 12.86 -1.82
C PRO A 26 0.60 11.42 -1.42
N ARG A 27 1.16 10.45 -2.14
CA ARG A 27 1.03 9.01 -1.90
C ARG A 27 2.35 8.36 -2.28
N ARG A 28 3.18 8.07 -1.29
CA ARG A 28 4.52 7.52 -1.53
C ARG A 28 4.46 6.01 -1.61
N HIS A 29 4.91 5.47 -2.73
CA HIS A 29 5.15 4.05 -3.01
C HIS A 29 3.96 3.11 -2.99
N LEU A 30 2.83 3.49 -2.38
CA LEU A 30 1.62 2.67 -2.29
C LEU A 30 0.38 3.56 -2.32
N ALA A 31 -0.58 3.18 -3.14
CA ALA A 31 -1.87 3.84 -3.25
C ALA A 31 -2.96 2.83 -3.59
N ARG A 32 -4.21 3.24 -3.33
CA ARG A 32 -5.41 2.53 -3.74
C ARG A 32 -6.39 3.51 -4.33
N LEU A 33 -7.09 3.10 -5.39
CA LEU A 33 -8.26 3.80 -5.93
C LEU A 33 -9.54 3.06 -5.54
N GLY A 34 -10.59 3.82 -5.30
CA GLY A 34 -11.96 3.34 -5.31
C GLY A 34 -12.38 2.85 -6.69
N ALA A 35 -13.52 2.17 -6.76
CA ALA A 35 -14.12 1.74 -8.04
C ALA A 35 -14.52 2.93 -8.93
N ASP A 36 -14.69 4.11 -8.34
CA ASP A 36 -14.94 5.38 -9.01
C ASP A 36 -13.65 6.07 -9.51
N GLY A 37 -12.49 5.43 -9.33
CA GLY A 37 -11.19 5.95 -9.74
C GLY A 37 -10.62 7.02 -8.82
N ARG A 38 -11.27 7.35 -7.70
CA ARG A 38 -10.76 8.34 -6.73
C ARG A 38 -9.73 7.72 -5.79
N VAL A 39 -8.75 8.50 -5.36
CA VAL A 39 -7.76 8.07 -4.37
C VAL A 39 -8.44 7.72 -3.05
N ASP A 40 -8.16 6.53 -2.53
CA ASP A 40 -8.60 6.11 -1.22
C ASP A 40 -7.85 6.90 -0.13
N ALA A 41 -8.55 7.85 0.49
CA ALA A 41 -8.03 8.68 1.56
C ALA A 41 -7.60 7.85 2.79
N GLY A 42 -8.31 6.76 3.08
CA GLY A 42 -8.17 5.96 4.30
C GLY A 42 -6.96 5.02 4.31
N LEU A 43 -6.26 4.84 3.19
CA LEU A 43 -5.05 4.03 3.14
C LEU A 43 -3.86 4.82 3.73
N ALA A 44 -3.54 4.60 5.00
CA ALA A 44 -2.37 5.19 5.65
C ALA A 44 -1.08 4.40 5.34
N ALA A 45 -0.59 4.50 4.10
CA ALA A 45 0.65 3.84 3.69
C ALA A 45 1.82 4.84 3.70
N ASP A 46 2.40 5.07 4.88
CA ASP A 46 3.70 5.75 4.97
C ASP A 46 4.83 4.73 4.79
N VAL A 47 5.19 4.45 3.54
CA VAL A 47 6.24 3.50 3.17
C VAL A 47 7.59 4.22 3.25
N ALA A 48 8.48 3.76 4.13
CA ALA A 48 9.85 4.27 4.20
C ALA A 48 10.88 3.13 4.18
N GLY A 49 12.11 3.48 3.81
CA GLY A 49 13.18 2.52 3.58
C GLY A 49 14.52 3.21 3.48
N ARG A 50 15.53 2.47 3.02
CA ARG A 50 16.88 2.99 2.75
C ARG A 50 16.87 3.79 1.43
N ALA A 51 17.95 3.73 0.64
CA ALA A 51 18.11 4.56 -0.56
C ALA A 51 16.95 4.49 -1.57
N PHE A 52 16.19 3.39 -1.62
CA PHE A 52 15.08 3.21 -2.58
C PHE A 52 13.91 2.38 -2.01
N PRO A 53 13.04 2.95 -1.16
CA PRO A 53 11.82 2.29 -0.75
C PRO A 53 10.89 2.10 -1.95
N GLY A 54 10.10 1.04 -1.89
CA GLY A 54 9.16 0.72 -2.94
C GLY A 54 8.36 -0.52 -2.58
N ILE A 55 7.17 -0.60 -3.17
CA ILE A 55 6.36 -1.81 -3.18
C ILE A 55 6.56 -2.48 -4.54
N ASP A 56 7.03 -3.72 -4.51
CA ASP A 56 7.38 -4.51 -5.68
C ASP A 56 6.38 -5.66 -5.91
N ALA A 57 5.53 -5.97 -4.93
CA ALA A 57 4.48 -6.99 -5.06
C ALA A 57 3.20 -6.62 -4.28
N ILE A 58 2.05 -6.86 -4.91
CA ILE A 58 0.71 -6.76 -4.31
C ILE A 58 -0.11 -7.95 -4.84
N PRO A 59 -0.45 -8.95 -4.02
CA PRO A 59 -1.35 -10.01 -4.44
C PRO A 59 -2.78 -9.51 -4.53
N ALA A 60 -3.54 -10.07 -5.47
CA ALA A 60 -5.00 -9.91 -5.48
C ALA A 60 -5.60 -10.54 -4.22
N GLY A 61 -6.70 -9.98 -3.73
CA GLY A 61 -7.34 -10.48 -2.52
C GLY A 61 -8.61 -9.72 -2.14
N PRO A 62 -9.29 -10.18 -1.07
CA PRO A 62 -10.45 -9.48 -0.53
C PRO A 62 -9.99 -8.09 -0.05
N GLY A 63 -10.70 -7.04 -0.47
CA GLY A 63 -10.26 -5.66 -0.31
C GLY A 63 -10.23 -5.13 1.13
N ASP A 64 -10.46 -5.98 2.12
CA ASP A 64 -10.39 -5.69 3.56
C ASP A 64 -8.94 -5.69 4.06
N THR A 65 -8.06 -6.43 3.39
CA THR A 65 -6.63 -6.45 3.67
C THR A 65 -5.84 -6.22 2.39
N LEU A 66 -4.66 -5.62 2.53
CA LEU A 66 -3.73 -5.35 1.45
C LEU A 66 -2.35 -5.88 1.85
N PRO A 67 -2.03 -7.13 1.50
CA PRO A 67 -0.67 -7.65 1.62
C PRO A 67 0.24 -6.90 0.64
N VAL A 68 1.47 -6.61 1.05
CA VAL A 68 2.47 -5.95 0.21
C VAL A 68 3.86 -6.51 0.47
N GLY A 69 4.67 -6.56 -0.58
CA GLY A 69 6.08 -6.92 -0.53
C GLY A 69 6.95 -5.85 -1.21
N GLY A 70 8.18 -5.64 -0.73
CA GLY A 70 9.12 -4.70 -1.36
C GLY A 70 10.37 -4.38 -0.55
N ARG A 71 10.91 -3.18 -0.79
CA ARG A 71 12.21 -2.70 -0.26
C ARG A 71 12.10 -1.76 0.95
N PHE A 72 10.96 -1.80 1.65
CA PHE A 72 10.70 -0.93 2.80
C PHE A 72 11.22 -1.52 4.12
N THR A 73 11.51 -0.64 5.07
CA THR A 73 11.86 -0.96 6.47
C THR A 73 10.78 -0.52 7.46
N SER A 74 9.86 0.34 7.01
CA SER A 74 8.64 0.67 7.74
C SER A 74 7.47 0.93 6.79
N ILE A 75 6.27 0.70 7.29
CA ILE A 75 5.03 1.00 6.57
C ILE A 75 3.93 1.40 7.56
N GLY A 76 3.21 2.49 7.26
CA GLY A 76 2.13 2.99 8.13
C GLY A 76 2.63 3.36 9.53
N GLY A 77 3.85 3.91 9.64
CA GLY A 77 4.46 4.28 10.91
C GLY A 77 4.95 3.11 11.77
N GLN A 78 4.93 1.88 11.27
CA GLN A 78 5.38 0.69 12.00
C GLN A 78 6.63 0.09 11.36
N SER A 79 7.60 -0.32 12.18
CA SER A 79 8.77 -1.07 11.73
C SER A 79 8.35 -2.44 11.19
N ARG A 80 8.38 -2.58 9.87
CA ARG A 80 8.03 -3.80 9.15
C ARG A 80 8.99 -3.91 7.98
N ASN A 81 9.74 -5.01 7.94
CA ASN A 81 10.77 -5.21 6.92
C ASN A 81 10.21 -6.04 5.79
N ARG A 82 10.22 -5.48 4.58
CA ARG A 82 9.99 -6.15 3.29
C ARG A 82 8.60 -6.73 3.04
N VAL A 83 7.86 -7.13 4.06
CA VAL A 83 6.50 -7.69 3.95
C VAL A 83 5.61 -7.10 5.04
N ALA A 84 4.40 -6.74 4.65
CA ALA A 84 3.39 -6.24 5.57
C ALA A 84 1.98 -6.55 5.05
N ARG A 85 1.02 -6.55 5.96
CA ARG A 85 -0.41 -6.58 5.64
C ARG A 85 -1.05 -5.34 6.23
N LEU A 86 -1.58 -4.49 5.36
CA LEU A 86 -2.34 -3.32 5.75
C LEU A 86 -3.82 -3.72 5.84
N ARG A 87 -4.55 -3.16 6.80
CA ARG A 87 -6.01 -3.24 6.86
C ARG A 87 -6.56 -1.87 6.50
N GLY A 88 -7.70 -1.83 5.83
CA GLY A 88 -8.45 -0.59 5.69
C GLY A 88 -8.79 0.00 7.06
N GLU A 89 -8.91 1.32 7.09
CA GLU A 89 -9.40 2.19 8.17
C GLU A 89 -8.67 2.24 9.52
N ARG A 90 -7.74 1.33 9.87
CA ARG A 90 -6.88 1.53 11.06
C ARG A 90 -5.69 0.57 11.10
N ILE A 91 -4.51 1.10 11.42
CA ILE A 91 -3.36 0.32 11.85
C ILE A 91 -3.65 -0.26 13.24
N PHE A 92 -3.88 -1.56 13.35
CA PHE A 92 -3.76 -2.23 14.64
C PHE A 92 -2.34 -2.79 14.75
N ALA A 93 -1.62 -2.32 15.76
CA ALA A 93 -0.41 -2.96 16.26
C ALA A 93 -0.81 -4.30 16.90
N GLY A 94 -1.12 -5.29 16.06
CA GLY A 94 -1.34 -6.67 16.45
C GLY A 94 -0.45 -7.55 15.59
N GLY A 95 0.34 -8.41 16.24
CA GLY A 95 1.05 -9.49 15.56
C GLY A 95 0.07 -10.36 14.77
N PHE A 96 0.60 -11.10 13.81
CA PHE A 96 -0.16 -12.18 13.17
C PHE A 96 -0.35 -13.27 14.23
N GLU A 97 -1.51 -13.29 14.89
CA GLU A 97 -2.11 -14.52 15.41
C GLU A 97 -3.00 -15.13 14.32
#